data_AF-A0A537VG27-F1
#
_entry.id   AF-A0A537VG27-F1
#
_cell.length_a   1.000
_cell.length_b   1.000
_cell.length_c   1.000
_cell.angle_alpha   90.00
_cell.angle_beta   90.00
_cell.angle_gamma   90.00
#
_symmetry.space_group_name_H-M   'P 1'
#
loop_
_entity.id
_entity.type
_entity.pdbx_description
1 polymer ?
#
loop_
_entity_poly.entity_id
_entity_poly.type
_entity_poly.pdbx_seq_one_letter_code
_entity_poly.pdbx_strand_id
1 'polypeptide(L)'
;MAIEVAKIELKTVQDASGLDACIARGQFSADEVIAVIGKTEGNGGVNDFTRILADQAFRRTLQRHGKRSEAEIASIPMVWSGGCDGVITPHATVFARNGKTGPASKSRLAIGTAMSAELLPEDIGRPAMVEKVAQAVKAAMRDAAIDDPKDVHYVQTKTPLLTIDSVRDAESRGQHVACEVHDSMGVSNGT
;
A
#
# COMPACT_ATOMS: atom_id res chain seq x y z
N MET A 1 20.07 -2.73 -3.32
CA MET A 1 20.02 -1.32 -2.88
C MET A 1 19.53 -1.30 -1.44
N ALA A 2 19.99 -0.35 -0.62
CA ALA A 2 19.55 -0.26 0.76
C ALA A 2 18.17 0.40 0.88
N ILE A 3 17.40 -0.06 1.87
CA ILE A 3 16.09 0.51 2.21
C ILE A 3 16.22 1.34 3.48
N GLU A 4 15.89 2.62 3.37
CA GLU A 4 15.73 3.54 4.47
C GLU A 4 14.27 3.52 4.92
N VAL A 5 14.03 3.47 6.23
CA VAL A 5 12.67 3.40 6.81
C VAL A 5 12.51 4.52 7.82
N ALA A 6 11.45 5.32 7.66
CA ALA A 6 11.07 6.35 8.62
C ALA A 6 9.64 6.13 9.09
N LYS A 7 9.44 6.03 10.41
CA LYS A 7 8.12 6.12 11.03
C LYS A 7 7.83 7.57 11.40
N ILE A 8 6.68 8.06 10.98
CA ILE A 8 6.29 9.46 11.04
C ILE A 8 4.91 9.55 11.68
N GLU A 9 4.77 10.34 12.73
CA GLU A 9 3.47 10.66 13.32
C GLU A 9 2.63 11.54 12.38
N LEU A 10 1.32 11.27 12.31
CA LEU A 10 0.34 12.14 11.64
C LEU A 10 -0.40 12.92 12.72
N LYS A 11 -0.25 14.24 12.73
CA LYS A 11 -0.89 15.12 13.72
C LYS A 11 -2.35 15.46 13.38
N THR A 12 -2.74 15.29 12.11
CA THR A 12 -4.10 15.47 11.60
C THR A 12 -4.32 14.57 10.38
N VAL A 13 -5.58 14.38 9.97
CA VAL A 13 -5.98 13.60 8.77
C VAL A 13 -5.20 13.89 7.46
N GLN A 14 -4.64 15.09 7.29
CA GLN A 14 -3.90 15.50 6.09
C GLN A 14 -2.45 15.89 6.38
N ASP A 15 -1.92 15.52 7.55
CA ASP A 15 -0.55 15.87 7.93
C ASP A 15 0.47 15.02 7.16
N ALA A 16 1.32 15.68 6.37
CA ALA A 16 2.51 15.08 5.75
C ALA A 16 3.79 15.81 6.17
N SER A 17 3.74 16.66 7.22
CA SER A 17 4.86 17.52 7.64
C SER A 17 6.08 16.72 8.10
N GLY A 18 5.87 15.52 8.67
CA GLY A 18 6.98 14.65 9.02
C GLY A 18 7.67 14.03 7.80
N LEU A 19 6.96 13.82 6.68
CA LEU A 19 7.56 13.42 5.41
C LEU A 19 8.38 14.57 4.82
N ASP A 20 7.82 15.79 4.82
CA ASP A 20 8.54 17.01 4.44
C ASP A 20 9.86 17.13 5.26
N ALA A 21 9.79 16.90 6.57
CA ALA A 21 10.95 16.97 7.45
C ALA A 21 11.99 15.86 7.18
N CYS A 22 11.58 14.66 6.75
CA CYS A 22 12.50 13.58 6.35
C CYS A 22 13.30 13.96 5.10
N ILE A 23 12.59 14.55 4.13
CA ILE A 23 13.19 14.99 2.87
C ILE A 23 14.10 16.19 3.12
N ALA A 24 13.65 17.19 3.88
CA ALA A 24 14.41 18.41 4.16
C ALA A 24 15.73 18.14 4.90
N ARG A 25 15.78 17.16 5.81
CA ARG A 25 17.02 16.76 6.50
C ARG A 25 17.92 15.83 5.68
N GLY A 26 17.52 15.46 4.47
CA GLY A 26 18.28 14.58 3.59
C GLY A 26 18.35 13.12 4.06
N GLN A 27 17.36 12.63 4.82
CA GLN A 27 17.32 11.20 5.18
C GLN A 27 17.11 10.33 3.93
N PHE A 28 16.24 10.78 3.03
CA PHE A 28 16.02 10.27 1.68
C PHE A 28 15.41 11.39 0.83
N SER A 29 15.51 11.30 -0.50
CA SER A 29 14.82 12.20 -1.41
C SER A 29 13.37 11.73 -1.68
N ALA A 30 12.50 12.64 -2.13
CA ALA A 30 11.13 12.27 -2.53
C ALA A 30 11.13 11.21 -3.65
N ASP A 31 12.09 11.30 -4.57
CA ASP A 31 12.27 10.37 -5.69
C ASP A 31 12.89 9.03 -5.29
N GLU A 32 13.23 8.81 -4.03
CA GLU A 32 13.64 7.51 -3.49
C GLU A 32 12.48 6.78 -2.80
N VAL A 33 11.36 7.45 -2.50
CA VAL A 33 10.21 6.82 -1.82
C VAL A 33 9.54 5.81 -2.73
N ILE A 34 9.38 4.57 -2.27
CA ILE A 34 8.83 3.47 -3.08
C ILE A 34 7.61 2.80 -2.47
N ALA A 35 7.31 3.03 -1.19
CA ALA A 35 6.09 2.55 -0.55
C ALA A 35 5.77 3.36 0.71
N VAL A 36 4.49 3.41 1.08
CA VAL A 36 4.01 3.96 2.35
C VAL A 36 2.99 3.01 2.96
N ILE A 37 3.12 2.73 4.25
CA ILE A 37 2.12 2.00 5.04
C ILE A 37 1.72 2.87 6.21
N GLY A 38 0.44 3.22 6.34
CA GLY A 38 -0.02 4.15 7.36
C GLY A 38 -1.28 3.72 8.09
N LYS A 39 -1.43 4.29 9.29
CA LYS A 39 -2.61 4.26 10.14
C LYS A 39 -3.29 5.62 10.10
N THR A 40 -4.55 5.65 9.70
CA THR A 40 -5.37 6.87 9.67
C THR A 40 -6.47 6.81 10.72
N GLU A 41 -6.89 7.97 11.22
CA GLU A 41 -7.74 8.11 12.41
C GLU A 41 -9.25 8.00 12.17
N GLY A 42 -9.68 7.65 10.96
CA GLY A 42 -11.08 7.35 10.70
C GLY A 42 -11.53 6.02 11.32
N ASN A 43 -12.76 5.61 11.03
CA ASN A 43 -13.38 4.45 11.67
C ASN A 43 -12.88 3.08 11.14
N GLY A 44 -12.02 3.04 10.11
CA GLY A 44 -11.53 1.79 9.52
C GLY A 44 -12.56 1.00 8.70
N GLY A 45 -13.80 1.46 8.60
CA GLY A 45 -14.89 0.82 7.87
C GLY A 45 -14.95 1.20 6.38
N VAL A 46 -16.09 0.91 5.74
CA VAL A 46 -16.32 1.22 4.32
C VAL A 46 -16.27 2.73 4.07
N ASN A 47 -16.90 3.54 4.93
CA ASN A 47 -17.01 4.99 4.79
C ASN A 47 -15.85 5.79 5.44
N ASP A 48 -14.70 5.18 5.65
CA ASP A 48 -13.52 5.90 6.16
C ASP A 48 -12.83 6.68 5.03
N PHE A 49 -13.09 7.98 4.98
CA PHE A 49 -12.46 8.91 4.03
C PHE A 49 -11.11 9.45 4.48
N THR A 50 -10.67 9.19 5.72
CA THR A 50 -9.34 9.62 6.19
C THR A 50 -8.21 8.97 5.39
N ARG A 51 -8.46 7.75 4.88
CA ARG A 51 -7.55 7.02 4.00
C ARG A 51 -7.19 7.80 2.73
N ILE A 52 -8.18 8.39 2.05
CA ILE A 52 -7.93 9.16 0.82
C ILE A 52 -7.32 10.54 1.13
N LEU A 53 -7.68 11.15 2.26
CA LEU A 53 -7.12 12.43 2.68
C LEU A 53 -5.61 12.34 2.97
N ALA A 54 -5.19 11.28 3.68
CA ALA A 54 -3.78 11.01 3.95
C ALA A 54 -3.01 10.68 2.66
N ASP A 55 -3.59 9.84 1.78
CA ASP A 55 -3.01 9.48 0.48
C ASP A 55 -2.71 10.74 -0.36
N GLN A 56 -3.70 11.61 -0.52
CA GLN A 56 -3.52 12.85 -1.27
C GLN A 56 -2.49 13.79 -0.62
N ALA A 57 -2.44 13.87 0.72
CA ALA A 57 -1.46 14.69 1.41
C ALA A 57 -0.02 14.21 1.13
N PHE A 58 0.23 12.91 1.23
CA PHE A 58 1.55 12.33 0.97
C PHE A 58 1.95 12.47 -0.49
N ARG A 59 1.04 12.21 -1.44
CA ARG A 59 1.31 12.38 -2.88
C ARG A 59 1.65 13.83 -3.23
N ARG A 60 0.92 14.81 -2.69
CA ARG A 60 1.22 16.25 -2.88
C ARG A 60 2.60 16.61 -2.34
N THR A 61 2.99 16.09 -1.18
CA THR A 61 4.34 16.31 -0.64
C THR A 61 5.41 15.71 -1.55
N LEU A 62 5.24 14.47 -2.04
CA LEU A 62 6.19 13.86 -2.97
C LEU A 62 6.31 14.68 -4.27
N GLN A 63 5.18 15.17 -4.81
CA GLN A 63 5.17 15.98 -6.03
C GLN A 63 5.85 17.34 -5.83
N ARG A 64 5.70 17.96 -4.66
CA ARG A 64 6.35 19.23 -4.33
C ARG A 64 7.87 19.11 -4.25
N HIS A 65 8.37 17.97 -3.76
CA HIS A 65 9.79 17.78 -3.42
C HIS A 65 10.57 16.92 -4.43
N GLY A 66 9.88 16.19 -5.29
CA GLY A 66 10.47 15.26 -6.26
C GLY A 66 10.42 15.77 -7.69
N LYS A 67 10.90 14.92 -8.61
CA LYS A 67 10.88 15.13 -10.06
C LYS A 67 9.95 14.16 -10.78
N ARG A 68 9.46 13.12 -10.09
CA ARG A 68 8.47 12.18 -10.63
C ARG A 68 7.21 12.92 -11.06
N SER A 69 6.66 12.52 -12.21
CA SER A 69 5.36 12.94 -12.70
C SER A 69 4.24 12.48 -11.76
N GLU A 70 3.05 13.09 -11.91
CA GLU A 70 1.86 12.68 -11.16
C GLU A 70 1.53 11.19 -11.38
N ALA A 71 1.70 10.67 -12.60
CA ALA A 71 1.47 9.26 -12.93
C ALA A 71 2.48 8.33 -12.23
N GLU A 72 3.76 8.70 -12.21
CA GLU A 72 4.79 7.94 -11.48
C GLU A 72 4.54 7.97 -9.97
N ILE A 73 4.11 9.10 -9.42
CA ILE A 73 3.72 9.21 -8.01
C ILE A 73 2.48 8.36 -7.74
N ALA A 74 1.47 8.39 -8.61
CA ALA A 74 0.24 7.60 -8.51
C ALA A 74 0.56 6.09 -8.42
N SER A 75 1.59 5.63 -9.11
CA SER A 75 2.03 4.22 -9.11
C SER A 75 2.70 3.76 -7.81
N ILE A 76 3.07 4.68 -6.91
CA ILE A 76 3.66 4.32 -5.62
C ILE A 76 2.60 3.64 -4.75
N PRO A 77 2.83 2.41 -4.24
CA PRO A 77 1.91 1.74 -3.33
C PRO A 77 1.84 2.50 -2.00
N MET A 78 0.65 3.01 -1.69
CA MET A 78 0.33 3.64 -0.42
C MET A 78 -0.87 2.93 0.22
N VAL A 79 -0.61 2.25 1.34
CA VAL A 79 -1.60 1.46 2.05
C VAL A 79 -1.99 2.17 3.34
N TRP A 80 -3.23 2.64 3.40
CA TRP A 80 -3.78 3.36 4.55
C TRP A 80 -4.82 2.49 5.25
N SER A 81 -4.46 1.97 6.42
CA SER A 81 -5.34 1.22 7.29
C SER A 81 -6.00 2.17 8.29
N GLY A 82 -7.29 2.44 8.08
CA GLY A 82 -8.09 3.25 9.01
C GLY A 82 -8.30 2.57 10.38
N GLY A 83 -8.86 3.29 11.34
CA GLY A 83 -9.10 2.81 12.70
C GLY A 83 -7.87 2.99 13.58
N CYS A 84 -7.92 3.99 14.46
CA CYS A 84 -6.91 4.23 15.49
C CYS A 84 -7.50 4.14 16.89
N ASP A 85 -8.39 3.17 17.10
CA ASP A 85 -9.11 2.95 18.35
C ASP A 85 -8.15 2.75 19.55
N GLY A 86 -8.56 3.27 20.70
CA GLY A 86 -7.79 3.19 21.94
C GLY A 86 -6.56 4.11 21.93
N VAL A 87 -5.37 3.52 21.91
CA VAL A 87 -4.08 4.23 22.07
C VAL A 87 -3.21 4.19 20.82
N ILE A 88 -3.76 3.73 19.68
CA ILE A 88 -3.04 3.70 18.42
C ILE A 88 -2.84 5.14 17.94
N THR A 89 -1.58 5.58 17.86
CA THR A 89 -1.25 6.89 17.30
C THR A 89 -1.26 6.82 15.76
N PRO A 90 -2.00 7.72 15.06
CA PRO A 90 -1.92 7.84 13.62
C PRO A 90 -0.48 8.08 13.15
N HIS A 91 -0.02 7.30 12.18
CA HIS A 91 1.35 7.36 11.70
C HIS A 91 1.49 6.77 10.30
N ALA A 92 2.60 7.08 9.63
CA ALA A 92 3.01 6.47 8.38
C ALA A 92 4.44 5.92 8.50
N THR A 93 4.66 4.73 7.96
CA THR A 93 5.98 4.16 7.73
C THR A 93 6.32 4.33 6.26
N VAL A 94 7.34 5.13 5.98
CA VAL A 94 7.80 5.45 4.64
C VAL A 94 9.04 4.63 4.33
N PHE A 95 9.02 3.97 3.16
CA PHE A 95 10.13 3.16 2.67
C PHE A 95 10.77 3.87 1.46
N ALA A 96 12.07 4.13 1.55
CA ALA A 96 12.84 4.73 0.47
C ALA A 96 14.00 3.82 0.06
N ARG A 97 14.17 3.61 -1.25
CA ARG A 97 15.24 2.79 -1.83
C ARG A 97 16.33 3.72 -2.34
N ASN A 98 17.50 3.68 -1.71
CA ASN A 98 18.63 4.54 -2.07
C ASN A 98 19.74 3.77 -2.81
N GLY A 99 20.68 4.50 -3.40
CA GLY A 99 21.80 3.94 -4.16
C GLY A 99 22.88 3.24 -3.33
N LYS A 100 22.78 3.24 -1.99
CA LYS A 100 23.81 2.63 -1.13
C LYS A 100 23.72 1.10 -1.20
N THR A 101 24.87 0.47 -1.01
CA THR A 101 25.01 -0.98 -0.94
C THR A 101 25.79 -1.37 0.31
N GLY A 102 25.60 -2.61 0.76
CA GLY A 102 26.33 -3.20 1.89
C GLY A 102 26.98 -4.52 1.49
N PRO A 103 27.79 -5.13 2.37
CA PRO A 103 28.40 -6.42 2.10
C PRO A 103 27.34 -7.50 1.82
N ALA A 104 27.53 -8.29 0.76
CA ALA A 104 26.61 -9.36 0.37
C ALA A 104 26.48 -10.48 1.42
N SER A 105 27.43 -10.58 2.36
CA SER A 105 27.47 -11.61 3.39
C SER A 105 26.51 -11.41 4.57
N LYS A 106 25.72 -10.32 4.60
CA LYS A 106 24.78 -10.06 5.69
C LYS A 106 23.40 -9.67 5.14
N SER A 107 22.37 -10.38 5.59
CA SER A 107 20.97 -10.05 5.27
C SER A 107 20.62 -8.63 5.73
N ARG A 108 19.82 -7.95 4.92
CA ARG A 108 19.31 -6.59 5.15
C ARG A 108 17.86 -6.55 4.69
N LEU A 109 17.13 -5.53 5.13
CA LEU A 109 15.78 -5.30 4.63
C LEU A 109 15.83 -5.10 3.12
N ALA A 110 15.06 -5.91 2.41
CA ALA A 110 14.71 -5.72 1.02
C ALA A 110 13.20 -5.52 0.93
N ILE A 111 12.76 -4.82 -0.11
CA ILE A 111 11.35 -4.60 -0.39
C ILE A 111 11.18 -4.67 -1.89
N GLY A 112 10.12 -5.34 -2.31
CA GLY A 112 9.68 -5.36 -3.69
C GLY A 112 8.20 -5.04 -3.78
N THR A 113 7.79 -4.47 -4.89
CA THR A 113 6.41 -4.09 -5.14
C THR A 113 5.91 -4.73 -6.42
N ALA A 114 4.60 -4.99 -6.49
CA ALA A 114 3.95 -5.49 -7.68
C ALA A 114 2.47 -5.10 -7.66
N MET A 115 1.91 -4.94 -8.85
CA MET A 115 0.46 -4.90 -9.06
C MET A 115 0.02 -6.25 -9.62
N SER A 116 -1.09 -6.77 -9.14
CA SER A 116 -1.72 -7.94 -9.75
C SER A 116 -2.35 -7.58 -11.09
N ALA A 117 -2.75 -8.60 -11.85
CA ALA A 117 -3.81 -8.39 -12.83
C ALA A 117 -5.06 -7.81 -12.14
N GLU A 118 -5.89 -7.10 -12.90
CA GLU A 118 -7.13 -6.52 -12.39
C GLU A 118 -8.00 -7.60 -11.72
N LEU A 119 -8.49 -7.27 -10.53
CA LEU A 119 -9.44 -8.09 -9.77
C LEU A 119 -10.85 -7.55 -10.05
N LEU A 120 -11.62 -8.32 -10.81
CA LEU A 120 -13.01 -7.99 -11.08
C LEU A 120 -13.87 -8.26 -9.84
N PRO A 121 -15.06 -7.66 -9.72
CA PRO A 121 -15.93 -7.86 -8.56
C PRO A 121 -16.26 -9.35 -8.32
N GLU A 122 -16.45 -10.12 -9.38
CA GLU A 122 -16.69 -11.56 -9.31
C GLU A 122 -15.43 -12.41 -9.02
N ASP A 123 -14.23 -11.83 -9.01
CA ASP A 123 -13.03 -12.53 -8.55
C ASP A 123 -12.90 -12.50 -7.03
N ILE A 124 -13.46 -11.47 -6.37
CA ILE A 124 -13.33 -11.26 -4.93
C ILE A 124 -13.95 -12.44 -4.17
N GLY A 125 -13.19 -13.03 -3.25
CA GLY A 125 -13.64 -14.20 -2.50
C GLY A 125 -13.49 -15.53 -3.23
N ARG A 126 -12.80 -15.56 -4.39
CA ARG A 126 -12.73 -16.75 -5.25
C ARG A 126 -11.30 -17.14 -5.65
N PRO A 127 -11.08 -18.39 -6.12
CA PRO A 127 -9.75 -18.86 -6.54
C PRO A 127 -9.05 -17.97 -7.58
N ALA A 128 -9.79 -17.30 -8.45
CA ALA A 128 -9.22 -16.37 -9.43
C ALA A 128 -8.43 -15.23 -8.76
N MET A 129 -8.94 -14.68 -7.64
CA MET A 129 -8.22 -13.69 -6.86
C MET A 129 -6.96 -14.28 -6.21
N VAL A 130 -7.07 -15.48 -5.62
CA VAL A 130 -5.92 -16.20 -5.01
C VAL A 130 -4.79 -16.36 -6.03
N GLU A 131 -5.10 -16.81 -7.25
CA GLU A 131 -4.12 -17.02 -8.31
C GLU A 131 -3.45 -15.72 -8.76
N LYS A 132 -4.25 -14.67 -9.00
CA LYS A 132 -3.75 -13.34 -9.40
C LYS A 132 -2.87 -12.72 -8.31
N VAL A 133 -3.26 -12.82 -7.04
CA VAL A 133 -2.48 -12.34 -5.89
C VAL A 133 -1.20 -13.17 -5.74
N ALA A 134 -1.26 -14.49 -5.83
CA ALA A 134 -0.08 -15.35 -5.75
C ALA A 134 0.96 -15.04 -6.84
N GLN A 135 0.51 -14.71 -8.05
CA GLN A 135 1.39 -14.25 -9.13
C GLN A 135 2.06 -12.91 -8.80
N ALA A 136 1.29 -11.95 -8.26
CA ALA A 136 1.82 -10.64 -7.85
C ALA A 136 2.81 -10.76 -6.69
N VAL A 137 2.55 -11.61 -5.69
CA VAL A 137 3.48 -11.87 -4.57
C VAL A 137 4.80 -12.43 -5.10
N LYS A 138 4.76 -13.41 -6.00
CA LYS A 138 5.98 -13.93 -6.65
C LYS A 138 6.71 -12.86 -7.46
N ALA A 139 5.99 -11.93 -8.09
CA ALA A 139 6.59 -10.80 -8.80
C ALA A 139 7.27 -9.81 -7.84
N ALA A 140 6.62 -9.48 -6.72
CA ALA A 140 7.20 -8.63 -5.67
C ALA A 140 8.43 -9.27 -5.02
N MET A 141 8.45 -10.59 -4.81
CA MET A 141 9.64 -11.31 -4.35
C MET A 141 10.81 -11.16 -5.35
N ARG A 142 10.55 -11.29 -6.65
CA ARG A 142 11.55 -11.07 -7.71
C ARG A 142 12.06 -9.63 -7.73
N ASP A 143 11.17 -8.63 -7.61
CA ASP A 143 11.57 -7.21 -7.49
C ASP A 143 12.43 -6.95 -6.25
N ALA A 144 12.15 -7.65 -5.15
CA ALA A 144 12.93 -7.60 -3.92
C ALA A 144 14.27 -8.35 -4.01
N ALA A 145 14.52 -9.11 -5.09
CA ALA A 145 15.62 -10.05 -5.23
C ALA A 145 15.68 -11.09 -4.08
N ILE A 146 14.51 -11.63 -3.71
CA ILE A 146 14.37 -12.70 -2.71
C ILE A 146 13.96 -13.99 -3.42
N ASP A 147 14.82 -15.01 -3.37
CA ASP A 147 14.59 -16.31 -4.01
C ASP A 147 13.99 -17.36 -3.06
N ASP A 148 14.37 -17.35 -1.77
CA ASP A 148 13.83 -18.26 -0.75
C ASP A 148 12.65 -17.59 -0.02
N PRO A 149 11.42 -18.16 -0.10
CA PRO A 149 10.27 -17.64 0.65
C PRO A 149 10.48 -17.51 2.17
N LYS A 150 11.46 -18.23 2.76
CA LYS A 150 11.79 -18.11 4.19
C LYS A 150 12.35 -16.75 4.58
N ASP A 151 12.90 -16.01 3.63
CA ASP A 151 13.41 -14.64 3.82
C ASP A 151 12.29 -13.59 3.65
N VAL A 152 11.06 -14.01 3.35
CA VAL A 152 9.89 -13.13 3.32
C VAL A 152 9.25 -13.08 4.71
N HIS A 153 9.35 -11.92 5.35
CA HIS A 153 8.86 -11.74 6.73
C HIS A 153 7.56 -10.94 6.85
N TYR A 154 7.18 -10.20 5.80
CA TYR A 154 5.96 -9.39 5.79
C TYR A 154 5.49 -9.09 4.36
N VAL A 155 4.20 -9.33 4.11
CA VAL A 155 3.55 -9.02 2.83
C VAL A 155 2.33 -8.14 3.12
N GLN A 156 2.46 -6.83 2.88
CA GLN A 156 1.33 -5.91 2.93
C GLN A 156 0.63 -5.90 1.57
N THR A 157 -0.69 -6.09 1.58
CA THR A 157 -1.54 -5.95 0.39
C THR A 157 -2.55 -4.83 0.57
N LYS A 158 -3.14 -4.37 -0.53
CA LYS A 158 -4.35 -3.55 -0.57
C LYS A 158 -5.21 -4.06 -1.72
N THR A 159 -6.34 -4.65 -1.39
CA THR A 159 -7.25 -5.29 -2.34
C THR A 159 -8.56 -4.50 -2.42
N PRO A 160 -9.31 -4.61 -3.53
CA PRO A 160 -10.60 -3.93 -3.66
C PRO A 160 -11.65 -4.53 -2.71
N LEU A 161 -12.68 -3.75 -2.41
CA LEU A 161 -13.92 -4.22 -1.80
C LEU A 161 -15.06 -4.12 -2.83
N LEU A 162 -16.19 -4.75 -2.53
CA LEU A 162 -17.38 -4.61 -3.36
C LEU A 162 -18.12 -3.31 -3.02
N THR A 163 -18.43 -2.51 -4.03
CA THR A 163 -19.38 -1.40 -3.96
C THR A 163 -20.69 -1.78 -4.65
N ILE A 164 -21.77 -1.04 -4.37
CA ILE A 164 -23.07 -1.23 -5.05
C ILE A 164 -22.88 -1.18 -6.59
N ASP A 165 -22.09 -0.23 -7.08
CA ASP A 165 -21.84 -0.08 -8.52
C ASP A 165 -21.04 -1.27 -9.08
N SER A 166 -20.05 -1.77 -8.35
CA SER A 166 -19.27 -2.94 -8.77
C SER A 166 -20.11 -4.23 -8.81
N VAL A 167 -21.07 -4.37 -7.90
CA VAL A 167 -22.00 -5.50 -7.90
C VAL A 167 -22.91 -5.43 -9.12
N ARG A 168 -23.47 -4.24 -9.42
CA ARG A 168 -24.29 -4.01 -10.62
C ARG A 168 -23.51 -4.23 -11.91
N ASP A 169 -22.25 -3.83 -11.96
CA ASP A 169 -21.37 -4.08 -13.10
C ASP A 169 -21.23 -5.60 -13.34
N ALA A 170 -20.92 -6.37 -12.31
CA ALA A 170 -20.85 -7.83 -12.41
C ALA A 170 -22.18 -8.44 -12.88
N GLU A 171 -23.31 -8.03 -12.29
CA GLU A 171 -24.65 -8.49 -12.70
C GLU A 171 -24.95 -8.17 -14.17
N SER A 172 -24.57 -6.98 -14.64
CA SER A 172 -24.76 -6.57 -16.04
C SER A 172 -23.98 -7.43 -17.03
N ARG A 173 -22.88 -8.04 -16.57
CA ARG A 173 -22.05 -9.00 -17.32
C ARG A 173 -22.47 -10.45 -17.08
N GLY A 174 -23.59 -10.69 -16.41
CA GLY A 174 -24.11 -12.02 -16.09
C GLY A 174 -23.31 -12.76 -15.02
N GLN A 175 -22.54 -12.04 -14.21
CA GLN A 175 -21.71 -12.58 -13.14
C GLN A 175 -22.40 -12.41 -11.77
N HIS A 176 -21.97 -13.20 -10.80
CA HIS A 176 -22.42 -13.10 -9.41
C HIS A 176 -21.24 -12.80 -8.49
N VAL A 177 -21.45 -12.07 -7.40
CA VAL A 177 -20.42 -11.81 -6.38
C VAL A 177 -20.46 -12.85 -5.25
N ALA A 178 -19.37 -12.99 -4.50
CA ALA A 178 -19.25 -14.03 -3.46
C ALA A 178 -19.91 -13.68 -2.12
N CYS A 179 -20.17 -12.40 -1.85
CA CYS A 179 -20.68 -11.90 -0.57
C CYS A 179 -21.32 -10.51 -0.71
N GLU A 180 -21.96 -10.04 0.37
CA GLU A 180 -22.53 -8.70 0.47
C GLU A 180 -21.45 -7.60 0.56
N VAL A 181 -21.81 -6.37 0.19
CA VAL A 181 -20.92 -5.19 0.19
C VAL A 181 -20.19 -4.99 1.52
N HIS A 182 -20.89 -5.13 2.65
CA HIS A 182 -20.29 -4.91 3.97
C HIS A 182 -19.26 -5.98 4.35
N ASP A 183 -19.53 -7.23 3.98
CA ASP A 183 -18.68 -8.38 4.30
C ASP A 183 -17.46 -8.47 3.37
N SER A 184 -17.56 -7.86 2.20
CA SER A 184 -16.56 -7.95 1.14
C SER A 184 -15.17 -7.50 1.54
N MET A 185 -15.03 -6.57 2.50
CA MET A 185 -13.71 -6.17 3.01
C MET A 185 -13.02 -7.34 3.73
N GLY A 186 -13.76 -8.06 4.58
CA GLY A 186 -13.22 -9.23 5.28
C GLY A 186 -12.90 -10.38 4.31
N VAL A 187 -13.82 -10.64 3.37
CA VAL A 187 -13.65 -11.67 2.33
C VAL A 187 -12.45 -11.36 1.44
N SER A 188 -12.33 -10.13 0.95
CA SER A 188 -11.20 -9.70 0.10
C SER A 188 -9.86 -9.78 0.82
N ASN A 189 -9.80 -9.43 2.10
CA ASN A 189 -8.56 -9.56 2.89
C ASN A 189 -8.17 -11.02 3.16
N GLY A 190 -9.17 -11.90 3.33
CA GLY A 190 -8.95 -13.31 3.62
C GLY A 190 -8.66 -14.19 2.40
N THR A 191 -8.89 -13.67 1.19
CA THR A 191 -8.69 -14.37 -0.08
C THR A 191 -7.27 -14.14 -0.61
#